data_AF-A0A952QC38-F1
#
_entry.id   AF-A0A952QC38-F1
#
_cell.length_a   1.000
_cell.length_b   1.000
_cell.length_c   1.000
_cell.angle_alpha   90.00
_cell.angle_beta   90.00
_cell.angle_gamma   90.00
#
_symmetry.space_group_name_H-M   'P 1'
#
loop_
_entity.id
_entity.type
_entity.pdbx_description
1 polymer ?
#
loop_
_entity_poly.entity_id
_entity_poly.type
_entity_poly.pdbx_seq_one_letter_code
_entity_poly.pdbx_strand_id
1 'polypeptide(L)'
;MSGSSAAAPNPGEPVDEAPVFDAPVFEVPAHDGPLLDEPVAQVYDVTGGEAADPVGLLDAPPPAAAFRVPVFDPPAADFAFDVDEHVVVNTEATGDLLSALREVLFRGASDLHISAGAPPMLRIDGALGPITDGKPWSREVVRETLLGLLSPYERERFESTLELDFAYTLTANARFRVNYYQDRGAMSAAFRIIPNEVKQLAQLGIPEVVSQFANLPRGLVLVTGPTGSGKSTTLAALIDIVNSTRTDHIMTVEDPIEFLHRNKKSLVHQREVGRDTQSFSSALKHVLRQDPDVILIGELRDLETISTALTAAETGHLVFATLHTQDAAQTIDRIIDVYPPHQQMQIRSQLASTLQGIVCQTLVKRATGVGRVVAAEVLMMTPAIGNLIREGKTFQIGSAMQSGRAQGMSTLDQHLADLVNAGTISRQSAIDKARDIAAMSRMITRVDVAEQADGSFGSFAPPSKTGNH
;
A
#
# COMPACT_ATOMS: atom_id res chain seq x y z
N MET A 1 -12.99 -57.09 -36.07
CA MET A 1 -11.88 -56.67 -36.95
C MET A 1 -10.85 -55.94 -36.09
N SER A 2 -9.63 -56.47 -36.08
CA SER A 2 -8.34 -55.92 -35.61
C SER A 2 -8.27 -55.13 -34.29
N GLY A 3 -7.72 -55.77 -33.26
CA GLY A 3 -7.16 -55.09 -32.10
C GLY A 3 -5.74 -54.55 -32.34
N SER A 4 -5.28 -53.67 -31.47
CA SER A 4 -3.86 -53.50 -31.15
C SER A 4 -3.71 -52.85 -29.78
N SER A 5 -2.99 -53.56 -28.92
CA SER A 5 -2.57 -53.21 -27.57
C SER A 5 -1.34 -52.29 -27.66
N ALA A 6 -1.39 -51.12 -27.03
CA ALA A 6 -0.21 -50.26 -26.90
C ALA A 6 0.71 -50.82 -25.81
N ALA A 7 1.90 -51.26 -26.24
CA ALA A 7 2.97 -51.76 -25.39
C ALA A 7 3.69 -50.61 -24.67
N ALA A 8 4.18 -50.89 -23.45
CA ALA A 8 5.09 -50.03 -22.69
C ALA A 8 6.47 -49.96 -23.38
N PRO A 9 7.18 -48.82 -23.32
CA PRO A 9 8.51 -48.71 -23.91
C PRO A 9 9.59 -49.42 -23.06
N ASN A 10 10.51 -50.07 -23.77
CA ASN A 10 11.66 -50.82 -23.24
C ASN A 10 12.76 -49.87 -22.73
N PRO A 11 13.49 -50.21 -21.65
CA PRO A 11 14.59 -49.39 -21.15
C PRO A 11 15.89 -49.79 -21.87
N GLY A 12 16.43 -48.93 -22.75
CA GLY A 12 17.71 -49.27 -23.38
C GLY A 12 18.13 -48.50 -24.62
N GLU A 13 17.82 -47.21 -24.76
CA GLU A 13 18.48 -46.35 -25.74
C GLU A 13 19.36 -45.31 -25.04
N PRO A 14 20.61 -45.10 -25.49
CA PRO A 14 21.49 -44.10 -24.92
C PRO A 14 20.96 -42.71 -25.26
N VAL A 15 20.84 -41.87 -24.24
CA VAL A 15 20.46 -40.46 -24.38
C VAL A 15 21.66 -39.72 -24.99
N ASP A 16 21.47 -39.11 -26.15
CA ASP A 16 22.45 -38.21 -26.77
C ASP A 16 22.78 -37.07 -25.78
N GLU A 17 24.07 -36.89 -25.47
CA GLU A 17 24.54 -35.81 -24.61
C GLU A 17 24.17 -34.44 -25.22
N ALA A 18 23.55 -33.59 -24.41
CA ALA A 18 23.29 -32.20 -24.78
C ALA A 18 24.61 -31.46 -25.03
N PRO A 19 24.71 -30.59 -26.05
CA PRO A 19 25.93 -29.85 -26.31
C PRO A 19 26.23 -28.90 -25.14
N VAL A 20 27.45 -29.01 -24.60
CA VAL A 20 28.00 -28.06 -23.61
C VAL A 20 28.32 -26.77 -24.35
N PHE A 21 27.67 -25.67 -23.98
CA PHE A 21 28.04 -24.33 -24.43
C PHE A 21 29.02 -23.71 -23.42
N ASP A 22 30.26 -23.49 -23.85
CA ASP A 22 31.22 -22.69 -23.09
C ASP A 22 30.76 -21.24 -22.98
N ALA A 23 30.82 -20.68 -21.77
CA ALA A 23 30.55 -19.27 -21.53
C ALA A 23 31.62 -18.38 -22.19
N PRO A 24 31.27 -17.24 -22.79
CA PRO A 24 32.26 -16.35 -23.39
C PRO A 24 33.16 -15.74 -22.32
N VAL A 25 34.46 -15.88 -22.51
CA VAL A 25 35.51 -15.19 -21.73
C VAL A 25 35.49 -13.72 -22.15
N PHE A 26 35.17 -12.82 -21.23
CA PHE A 26 35.35 -11.39 -21.43
C PHE A 26 36.79 -11.00 -21.11
N GLU A 27 37.56 -10.60 -22.12
CA GLU A 27 38.84 -9.92 -21.91
C GLU A 27 38.60 -8.51 -21.38
N VAL A 28 39.14 -8.22 -20.18
CA VAL A 28 39.17 -6.89 -19.58
C VAL A 28 40.36 -6.13 -20.18
N PRO A 29 40.19 -4.95 -20.80
CA PRO A 29 41.32 -4.17 -21.29
C PRO A 29 42.17 -3.67 -20.11
N ALA A 30 43.49 -3.82 -20.22
CA ALA A 30 44.46 -3.33 -19.25
C ALA A 30 44.33 -1.81 -19.07
N HIS A 31 44.09 -1.37 -17.84
CA HIS A 31 44.08 0.04 -17.47
C HIS A 31 45.51 0.45 -17.07
N ASP A 32 46.26 1.01 -18.01
CA ASP A 32 47.53 1.69 -17.72
C ASP A 32 47.23 3.06 -17.12
N GLY A 33 47.27 3.15 -15.79
CA GLY A 33 47.22 4.39 -15.03
C GLY A 33 47.77 4.16 -13.62
N PRO A 34 48.61 5.05 -13.07
CA PRO A 34 49.34 4.78 -11.84
C PRO A 34 48.40 4.77 -10.63
N LEU A 35 48.53 3.74 -9.80
CA LEU A 35 47.95 3.62 -8.47
C LEU A 35 48.60 4.65 -7.54
N LEU A 36 47.80 5.48 -6.87
CA LEU A 36 48.26 6.35 -5.80
C LEU A 36 47.75 5.81 -4.47
N ASP A 37 48.71 5.32 -3.68
CA ASP A 37 48.57 5.00 -2.26
C ASP A 37 48.55 6.28 -1.40
N GLU A 38 47.76 6.21 -0.32
CA GLU A 38 47.86 6.92 0.97
C GLU A 38 47.27 8.36 1.15
N PRO A 39 46.84 8.70 2.40
CA PRO A 39 45.76 9.65 2.66
C PRO A 39 46.27 11.05 3.06
N VAL A 40 45.49 12.09 2.74
CA VAL A 40 45.76 13.46 3.21
C VAL A 40 44.52 14.06 3.87
N ALA A 41 44.56 14.17 5.20
CA ALA A 41 43.71 15.10 5.94
C ALA A 41 44.30 16.51 5.81
N GLN A 42 43.52 17.48 5.32
CA GLN A 42 43.87 18.90 5.43
C GLN A 42 42.77 19.66 6.17
N VAL A 43 43.19 20.17 7.33
CA VAL A 43 42.55 21.19 8.15
C VAL A 43 42.71 22.52 7.40
N TYR A 44 41.61 23.23 7.16
CA TYR A 44 41.68 24.62 6.69
C TYR A 44 41.66 25.56 7.89
N ASP A 45 42.82 26.19 8.12
CA ASP A 45 42.98 27.39 8.94
C ASP A 45 42.74 28.62 8.05
N VAL A 46 41.92 29.56 8.51
CA VAL A 46 41.62 30.82 7.79
C VAL A 46 41.81 31.99 8.76
N THR A 47 43.01 32.58 8.71
CA THR A 47 43.30 33.88 9.32
C THR A 47 43.53 34.95 8.24
N GLY A 48 42.80 36.06 8.36
CA GLY A 48 42.97 37.32 7.62
C GLY A 48 41.80 37.58 6.65
N GLY A 49 40.98 38.63 6.74
CA GLY A 49 40.97 39.85 7.53
C GLY A 49 40.67 41.04 6.62
N GLU A 50 39.45 41.60 6.66
CA GLU A 50 39.17 43.02 6.37
C GLU A 50 37.80 43.43 6.92
N ALA A 51 37.74 44.66 7.43
CA ALA A 51 36.75 45.15 8.40
C ALA A 51 35.45 45.69 7.76
N ALA A 52 34.33 45.51 8.47
CA ALA A 52 33.09 46.27 8.28
C ALA A 52 32.48 46.66 9.65
N ASP A 53 31.93 47.87 9.70
CA ASP A 53 31.49 48.67 10.86
C ASP A 53 30.47 48.02 11.83
N PRO A 54 30.36 48.52 13.09
CA PRO A 54 29.64 47.83 14.16
C PRO A 54 28.12 48.05 14.07
N VAL A 55 27.37 46.97 13.86
CA VAL A 55 25.92 46.95 14.04
C VAL A 55 25.63 46.56 15.50
N GLY A 56 24.76 47.35 16.15
CA GLY A 56 24.54 47.36 17.59
C GLY A 56 24.15 46.04 18.25
N LEU A 57 24.52 45.96 19.53
CA LEU A 57 24.08 44.93 20.49
C LEU A 57 22.55 44.76 20.41
N LEU A 58 22.09 43.58 19.99
CA LEU A 58 20.73 43.14 20.22
C LEU A 58 20.71 42.34 21.53
N ASP A 59 19.82 42.73 22.44
CA ASP A 59 19.62 42.11 23.75
C ASP A 59 19.36 40.60 23.67
N ALA A 60 19.79 39.89 24.71
CA ALA A 60 19.59 38.45 24.86
C ALA A 60 18.09 38.06 24.82
N PRO A 61 17.74 36.93 24.19
CA PRO A 61 16.36 36.47 24.15
C PRO A 61 15.88 36.10 25.57
N PRO A 62 14.60 36.35 25.91
CA PRO A 62 14.05 35.97 27.21
C PRO A 62 14.01 34.45 27.37
N PRO A 63 14.06 33.91 28.60
CA PRO A 63 14.09 32.47 28.83
C PRO A 63 12.82 31.81 28.27
N ALA A 64 13.02 30.69 27.57
CA ALA A 64 11.97 29.90 26.95
C ALA A 64 10.85 29.57 27.95
N ALA A 65 9.63 29.97 27.61
CA ALA A 65 8.44 29.57 28.34
C ALA A 65 8.34 28.04 28.35
N ALA A 66 8.14 27.47 29.55
CA ALA A 66 7.99 26.04 29.75
C ALA A 66 6.86 25.48 28.87
N PHE A 67 7.20 24.54 27.99
CA PHE A 67 6.23 23.75 27.22
C PHE A 67 5.30 23.02 28.19
N ARG A 68 4.00 23.33 28.15
CA ARG A 68 2.96 22.49 28.78
C ARG A 68 2.61 21.36 27.82
N VAL A 69 2.92 20.13 28.22
CA VAL A 69 2.42 18.91 27.56
C VAL A 69 0.92 18.78 27.88
N PRO A 70 0.02 18.64 26.90
CA PRO A 70 -1.38 18.34 27.17
C PRO A 70 -1.50 16.93 27.74
N VAL A 71 -2.07 16.82 28.93
CA VAL A 71 -2.46 15.55 29.55
C VAL A 71 -3.82 15.18 28.96
N PHE A 72 -3.89 14.01 28.31
CA PHE A 72 -5.16 13.45 27.83
C PHE A 72 -5.60 12.34 28.79
N ASP A 73 -6.88 12.35 29.15
CA ASP A 73 -7.47 11.29 29.96
C ASP A 73 -7.52 9.97 29.16
N PRO A 74 -7.17 8.84 29.76
CA PRO A 74 -7.21 7.56 29.09
C PRO A 74 -8.66 7.09 28.85
N PRO A 75 -8.94 6.40 27.73
CA PRO A 75 -10.25 5.80 27.51
C PRO A 75 -10.50 4.66 28.51
N ALA A 76 -11.78 4.43 28.84
CA ALA A 76 -12.22 3.45 29.82
C ALA A 76 -11.70 2.04 29.50
N ALA A 77 -11.07 1.42 30.50
CA ALA A 77 -10.39 0.15 30.42
C ALA A 77 -11.40 -1.02 30.40
N ASP A 78 -11.46 -1.72 29.27
CA ASP A 78 -11.89 -3.12 29.16
C ASP A 78 -11.07 -3.78 28.04
N PHE A 79 -9.76 -3.88 28.23
CA PHE A 79 -8.87 -4.69 27.38
C PHE A 79 -8.28 -5.82 28.24
N ALA A 80 -8.88 -7.00 28.17
CA ALA A 80 -8.24 -8.22 28.68
C ALA A 80 -7.16 -8.65 27.68
N PHE A 81 -5.91 -8.75 28.16
CA PHE A 81 -4.74 -9.08 27.34
C PHE A 81 -4.34 -10.54 27.56
N ASP A 82 -4.70 -11.43 26.63
CA ASP A 82 -4.01 -12.72 26.48
C ASP A 82 -2.82 -12.53 25.54
N VAL A 83 -1.63 -12.84 26.05
CA VAL A 83 -0.38 -12.82 25.30
C VAL A 83 -0.26 -14.14 24.54
N ASP A 84 0.08 -14.09 23.26
CA ASP A 84 0.31 -15.30 22.45
C ASP A 84 1.54 -16.07 22.98
N GLU A 85 1.44 -17.39 23.13
CA GLU A 85 2.42 -18.26 23.81
C GLU A 85 3.79 -18.34 23.09
N HIS A 86 3.92 -17.73 21.91
CA HIS A 86 5.15 -17.76 21.12
C HIS A 86 6.11 -16.57 21.34
N VAL A 87 5.80 -15.63 22.24
CA VAL A 87 6.76 -14.59 22.63
C VAL A 87 7.70 -15.14 23.70
N VAL A 88 8.87 -15.61 23.28
CA VAL A 88 9.95 -15.91 24.22
C VAL A 88 10.48 -14.57 24.77
N VAL A 89 9.98 -14.16 25.93
CA VAL A 89 10.46 -12.96 26.65
C VAL A 89 11.85 -13.26 27.18
N ASN A 90 12.89 -13.02 26.38
CA ASN A 90 14.24 -13.46 26.72
C ASN A 90 15.12 -12.41 27.43
N THR A 91 14.67 -11.16 27.65
CA THR A 91 15.42 -10.14 28.45
C THR A 91 14.51 -9.02 29.00
N GLU A 92 14.97 -8.26 30.00
CA GLU A 92 14.33 -7.01 30.46
C GLU A 92 14.18 -5.98 29.33
N ALA A 93 15.16 -5.90 28.42
CA ALA A 93 15.16 -4.99 27.27
C ALA A 93 14.02 -5.29 26.27
N THR A 94 13.68 -6.57 26.08
CA THR A 94 12.47 -6.95 25.33
C THR A 94 11.20 -6.47 26.05
N GLY A 95 11.18 -6.43 27.38
CA GLY A 95 10.08 -5.92 28.18
C GLY A 95 9.78 -4.43 27.92
N ASP A 96 10.82 -3.60 27.84
CA ASP A 96 10.68 -2.17 27.57
C ASP A 96 10.09 -1.89 26.17
N LEU A 97 10.48 -2.66 25.16
CA LEU A 97 9.87 -2.57 23.83
C LEU A 97 8.41 -3.00 23.82
N LEU A 98 8.07 -4.10 24.50
CA LEU A 98 6.68 -4.53 24.62
C LEU A 98 5.83 -3.47 25.33
N SER A 99 6.39 -2.79 26.33
CA SER A 99 5.74 -1.65 27.00
C SER A 99 5.54 -0.48 26.04
N ALA A 100 6.56 -0.12 25.25
CA ALA A 100 6.44 0.94 24.25
C ALA A 100 5.40 0.62 23.16
N LEU A 101 5.32 -0.65 22.71
CA LEU A 101 4.31 -1.11 21.77
C LEU A 101 2.89 -1.06 22.35
N ARG A 102 2.71 -1.38 23.64
CA ARG A 102 1.43 -1.23 24.33
C ARG A 102 1.01 0.24 24.43
N GLU A 103 1.97 1.13 24.64
CA GLU A 103 1.69 2.58 24.68
C GLU A 103 1.15 3.10 23.34
N VAL A 104 1.56 2.51 22.21
CA VAL A 104 0.96 2.81 20.89
C VAL A 104 -0.55 2.59 20.92
N LEU A 105 -0.99 1.46 21.47
CA LEU A 105 -2.41 1.10 21.54
C LEU A 105 -3.15 2.00 22.52
N PHE A 106 -2.58 2.20 23.70
CA PHE A 106 -3.20 2.98 24.78
C PHE A 106 -3.42 4.44 24.39
N ARG A 107 -2.45 5.04 23.68
CA ARG A 107 -2.50 6.44 23.24
C ARG A 107 -3.07 6.64 21.84
N GLY A 108 -3.49 5.57 21.16
CA GLY A 108 -4.00 5.64 19.79
C GLY A 108 -2.98 6.17 18.78
N ALA A 109 -1.68 5.90 18.99
CA ALA A 109 -0.63 6.33 18.08
C ALA A 109 -0.63 5.51 16.78
N SER A 110 -0.22 6.13 15.66
CA SER A 110 -0.13 5.45 14.36
C SER A 110 1.17 4.67 14.18
N ASP A 111 2.26 5.18 14.76
CA ASP A 111 3.59 4.63 14.59
C ASP A 111 4.39 4.74 15.91
N LEU A 112 5.26 3.77 16.17
CA LEU A 112 6.34 3.80 17.16
C LEU A 112 7.68 3.79 16.43
N HIS A 113 8.58 4.68 16.82
CA HIS A 113 9.93 4.78 16.29
C HIS A 113 10.95 4.52 17.40
N ILE A 114 11.91 3.64 17.11
CA ILE A 114 13.01 3.27 18.00
C ILE A 114 14.32 3.65 17.31
N SER A 115 15.16 4.42 18.00
CA SER A 115 16.49 4.80 17.50
C SER A 115 17.43 5.08 18.67
N ALA A 116 18.72 4.88 18.46
CA ALA A 116 19.74 5.09 19.48
C ALA A 116 19.91 6.59 19.81
N GLY A 117 20.00 6.91 21.10
CA GLY A 117 20.16 8.28 21.59
C GLY A 117 18.85 9.05 21.75
N ALA A 118 17.71 8.44 21.42
CA ALA A 118 16.38 8.99 21.65
C ALA A 118 15.54 8.04 22.53
N PRO A 119 14.56 8.55 23.30
CA PRO A 119 13.55 7.69 23.88
C PRO A 119 12.66 7.10 22.77
N PRO A 120 11.90 6.02 23.04
CA PRO A 120 10.87 5.57 22.12
C PRO A 120 9.92 6.71 21.75
N MET A 121 9.68 6.90 20.45
CA MET A 121 8.90 8.03 19.94
C MET A 121 7.58 7.54 19.33
N LEU A 122 6.47 8.15 19.71
CA LEU A 122 5.15 7.88 19.17
C LEU A 122 4.74 8.94 18.16
N ARG A 123 4.03 8.52 17.11
CA ARG A 123 3.32 9.42 16.22
C ARG A 123 1.84 9.47 16.57
N ILE A 124 1.35 10.62 17.00
CA ILE A 124 -0.07 10.85 17.32
C ILE A 124 -0.54 12.04 16.49
N ASP A 125 -1.62 11.86 15.72
CA ASP A 125 -2.18 12.87 14.82
C ASP A 125 -1.15 13.53 13.89
N GLY A 126 -0.15 12.74 13.47
CA GLY A 126 0.93 13.17 12.56
C GLY A 126 2.14 13.79 13.26
N ALA A 127 2.03 14.22 14.52
CA ALA A 127 3.13 14.77 15.29
C ALA A 127 3.93 13.66 16.00
N LEU A 128 5.26 13.80 16.03
CA LEU A 128 6.17 12.86 16.71
C LEU A 128 6.52 13.39 18.11
N GLY A 129 6.41 12.56 19.14
CA GLY A 129 6.76 12.90 20.51
C GLY A 129 7.22 11.69 21.33
N PRO A 130 7.99 11.88 22.40
CA PRO A 130 8.47 10.78 23.22
C PRO A 130 7.32 10.09 23.96
N ILE A 131 7.47 8.80 24.27
CA ILE A 131 6.64 8.14 25.29
C ILE A 131 6.78 8.87 26.63
N THR A 132 5.73 8.86 27.45
CA THR A 132 5.73 9.49 28.77
C THR A 132 6.84 8.88 29.62
N ASP A 133 7.64 9.73 30.28
CA ASP A 133 8.81 9.34 31.09
C ASP A 133 9.88 8.50 30.35
N GLY A 134 9.84 8.50 29.02
CA GLY A 134 10.78 7.77 28.18
C GLY A 134 12.21 8.27 28.35
N LYS A 135 13.14 7.34 28.59
CA LYS A 135 14.58 7.62 28.64
C LYS A 135 15.24 7.29 27.30
N PRO A 136 16.27 8.04 26.89
CA PRO A 136 17.07 7.70 25.72
C PRO A 136 17.65 6.29 25.81
N TRP A 137 17.50 5.50 24.73
CA TRP A 137 18.09 4.16 24.66
C TRP A 137 19.51 4.22 24.07
N SER A 138 20.43 3.41 24.61
CA SER A 138 21.79 3.28 24.05
C SER A 138 21.78 2.44 22.77
N ARG A 139 22.90 2.44 22.03
CA ARG A 139 23.05 1.63 20.81
C ARG A 139 22.94 0.14 21.11
N GLU A 140 23.52 -0.28 22.22
CA GLU A 140 23.53 -1.65 22.72
C GLU A 140 22.11 -2.09 23.09
N VAL A 141 21.38 -1.26 23.85
CA VAL A 141 19.99 -1.54 24.24
C VAL A 141 19.10 -1.69 23.01
N VAL A 142 19.18 -0.75 22.05
CA VAL A 142 18.38 -0.81 20.82
C VAL A 142 18.70 -2.09 20.05
N ARG A 143 19.98 -2.41 19.85
CA ARG A 143 20.42 -3.61 19.14
C ARG A 143 19.90 -4.89 19.81
N GLU A 144 20.10 -5.05 21.11
CA GLU A 144 19.66 -6.25 21.84
C GLU A 144 18.13 -6.41 21.77
N THR A 145 17.42 -5.30 21.94
CA THR A 145 15.95 -5.27 21.95
C THR A 145 15.38 -5.63 20.58
N LEU A 146 15.87 -5.01 19.50
CA LEU A 146 15.36 -5.24 18.15
C LEU A 146 15.73 -6.63 17.63
N LEU A 147 16.96 -7.11 17.89
CA LEU A 147 17.37 -8.47 17.53
C LEU A 147 16.61 -9.54 18.31
N GLY A 148 16.17 -9.25 19.53
CA GLY A 148 15.33 -10.15 20.31
C GLY A 148 13.97 -10.46 19.68
N LEU A 149 13.50 -9.63 18.74
CA LEU A 149 12.28 -9.89 17.98
C LEU A 149 12.50 -10.71 16.70
N LEU A 150 13.73 -10.86 16.23
CA LEU A 150 14.01 -11.54 14.97
C LEU A 150 14.26 -13.03 15.17
N SER A 151 13.71 -13.84 14.26
CA SER A 151 14.15 -15.23 14.07
C SER A 151 15.60 -15.27 13.55
N PRO A 152 16.30 -16.42 13.66
CA PRO A 152 17.64 -16.57 13.10
C PRO A 152 17.73 -16.23 11.61
N TYR A 153 16.71 -16.59 10.83
CA TYR A 153 16.63 -16.31 9.40
C TYR A 153 16.46 -14.80 9.12
N GLU A 154 15.53 -14.14 9.82
CA GLU A 154 15.33 -12.69 9.70
C GLU A 154 16.57 -11.90 10.10
N ARG A 155 17.29 -12.37 11.13
CA ARG A 155 18.54 -11.77 11.57
C ARG A 155 19.63 -11.88 10.51
N GLU A 156 19.84 -13.06 9.92
CA GLU A 156 20.78 -13.24 8.81
C GLU A 156 20.43 -12.33 7.62
N ARG A 157 19.13 -12.27 7.29
CA ARG A 157 18.64 -11.38 6.23
C ARG A 157 18.98 -9.93 6.54
N PHE A 158 18.59 -9.41 7.70
CA PHE A 158 18.91 -8.04 8.11
C PHE A 158 20.42 -7.76 8.13
N GLU A 159 21.25 -8.69 8.60
CA GLU A 159 22.70 -8.52 8.63
C GLU A 159 23.31 -8.45 7.21
N SER A 160 22.69 -9.09 6.22
CA SER A 160 23.13 -9.08 4.81
C SER A 160 22.59 -7.90 3.99
N THR A 161 21.35 -7.47 4.25
CA THR A 161 20.68 -6.41 3.47
C THR A 161 20.70 -5.05 4.13
N LEU A 162 20.89 -4.99 5.46
CA LEU A 162 20.81 -3.78 6.30
C LEU A 162 19.40 -3.16 6.42
N GLU A 163 18.41 -3.73 5.74
CA GLU A 163 16.98 -3.43 5.92
C GLU A 163 16.14 -4.71 6.03
N LEU A 164 15.05 -4.65 6.80
CA LEU A 164 14.11 -5.76 6.94
C LEU A 164 12.68 -5.27 7.20
N ASP A 165 11.75 -5.61 6.32
CA ASP A 165 10.30 -5.47 6.52
C ASP A 165 9.68 -6.81 6.94
N PHE A 166 8.81 -6.80 7.96
CA PHE A 166 8.05 -7.97 8.42
C PHE A 166 6.81 -7.55 9.23
N ALA A 167 5.89 -8.48 9.50
CA ALA A 167 4.80 -8.26 10.46
C ALA A 167 5.12 -8.84 11.85
N TYR A 168 4.80 -8.08 12.89
CA TYR A 168 4.90 -8.49 14.29
C TYR A 168 3.52 -8.51 14.95
N THR A 169 3.16 -9.62 15.58
CA THR A 169 1.90 -9.77 16.32
C THR A 169 2.21 -9.67 17.81
N LEU A 170 1.75 -8.60 18.46
CA LEU A 170 1.88 -8.42 19.91
C LEU A 170 0.80 -9.20 20.67
N THR A 171 -0.44 -9.12 20.17
CA THR A 171 -1.60 -9.91 20.65
C THR A 171 -2.50 -10.22 19.46
N ALA A 172 -3.51 -11.08 19.65
CA ALA A 172 -4.51 -11.38 18.62
C ALA A 172 -5.21 -10.14 18.03
N ASN A 173 -5.22 -9.02 18.77
CA ASN A 173 -5.83 -7.74 18.39
C ASN A 173 -4.80 -6.60 18.28
N ALA A 174 -3.51 -6.88 18.13
CA ALA A 174 -2.51 -5.85 17.94
C ALA A 174 -1.38 -6.37 17.07
N ARG A 175 -1.40 -5.98 15.80
CA ARG A 175 -0.35 -6.28 14.82
C ARG A 175 0.36 -5.01 14.39
N PHE A 176 1.62 -5.16 14.04
CA PHE A 176 2.47 -4.08 13.59
C PHE A 176 3.16 -4.49 12.30
N ARG A 177 3.20 -3.58 11.33
CA ARG A 177 4.17 -3.66 10.24
C ARG A 177 5.46 -3.04 10.76
N VAL A 178 6.54 -3.79 10.70
CA VAL A 178 7.83 -3.42 11.25
C VAL A 178 8.81 -3.24 10.10
N ASN A 179 9.54 -2.13 10.14
CA ASN A 179 10.68 -1.89 9.26
C ASN A 179 11.91 -1.62 10.12
N TYR A 180 12.93 -2.47 9.98
CA TYR A 180 14.26 -2.29 10.58
C TYR A 180 15.23 -1.77 9.53
N TYR A 181 16.10 -0.86 9.95
CA TYR A 181 17.11 -0.25 9.08
C TYR A 181 18.34 0.21 9.88
N GLN A 182 19.44 0.48 9.18
CA GLN A 182 20.64 1.08 9.76
C GLN A 182 20.61 2.61 9.66
N ASP A 183 20.95 3.29 10.76
CA ASP A 183 21.14 4.74 10.82
C ASP A 183 22.46 5.06 11.53
N ARG A 184 23.42 5.65 10.79
CA ARG A 184 24.72 6.09 11.31
C ARG A 184 25.46 5.02 12.13
N GLY A 185 25.39 3.77 11.68
CA GLY A 185 26.02 2.61 12.33
C GLY A 185 25.28 2.08 13.57
N ALA A 186 24.03 2.49 13.77
CA ALA A 186 23.14 1.95 14.79
C ALA A 186 21.83 1.43 14.17
N MET A 187 21.30 0.36 14.72
CA MET A 187 20.01 -0.19 14.32
C MET A 187 18.88 0.78 14.71
N SER A 188 17.87 0.89 13.86
CA SER A 188 16.65 1.66 14.12
C SER A 188 15.44 0.89 13.60
N ALA A 189 14.26 1.22 14.12
CA ALA A 189 13.02 0.56 13.75
C ALA A 189 11.83 1.51 13.71
N ALA A 190 10.91 1.25 12.79
CA ALA A 190 9.58 1.84 12.76
C ALA A 190 8.52 0.74 12.81
N PHE A 191 7.61 0.84 13.79
CA PHE A 191 6.47 -0.04 13.97
C PHE A 191 5.20 0.73 13.63
N ARG A 192 4.44 0.30 12.64
CA ARG A 192 3.14 0.89 12.28
C ARG A 192 2.03 -0.04 12.69
N ILE A 193 1.04 0.47 13.42
CA ILE A 193 -0.13 -0.32 13.80
C ILE A 193 -0.90 -0.79 12.55
N ILE A 194 -1.28 -2.05 12.54
CA ILE A 194 -2.12 -2.67 11.52
C ILE A 194 -3.54 -2.79 12.10
N PRO A 195 -4.56 -2.19 11.46
CA PRO A 195 -5.95 -2.33 11.89
C PRO A 195 -6.41 -3.80 11.80
N ASN A 196 -7.06 -4.31 12.85
CA ASN A 196 -7.57 -5.70 12.83
C ASN A 196 -8.99 -5.82 12.25
N GLU A 197 -9.77 -4.73 12.27
CA GLU A 197 -11.16 -4.78 11.81
C GLU A 197 -11.24 -4.57 10.29
N VAL A 198 -11.76 -5.59 9.59
CA VAL A 198 -12.11 -5.46 8.18
C VAL A 198 -13.41 -4.68 8.07
N LYS A 199 -13.34 -3.50 7.46
CA LYS A 199 -14.50 -2.64 7.21
C LYS A 199 -15.36 -3.18 6.07
N GLN A 200 -16.66 -2.96 6.16
CA GLN A 200 -17.58 -3.28 5.06
C GLN A 200 -17.38 -2.29 3.89
N LEU A 201 -17.56 -2.75 2.64
CA LEU A 201 -17.40 -1.90 1.44
C LEU A 201 -18.21 -0.60 1.51
N ALA A 202 -19.44 -0.67 2.02
CA ALA A 202 -20.31 0.51 2.18
C ALA A 202 -19.70 1.57 3.11
N GLN A 203 -19.03 1.15 4.20
CA GLN A 203 -18.36 2.05 5.14
C GLN A 203 -17.13 2.74 4.52
N LEU A 204 -16.53 2.12 3.50
CA LEU A 204 -15.42 2.70 2.75
C LEU A 204 -15.86 3.78 1.74
N GLY A 205 -17.18 3.85 1.43
CA GLY A 205 -17.71 4.72 0.39
C GLY A 205 -17.40 4.22 -1.02
N ILE A 206 -17.14 2.91 -1.17
CA ILE A 206 -16.88 2.29 -2.47
C ILE A 206 -18.22 2.04 -3.19
N PRO A 207 -18.31 2.26 -4.51
CA PRO A 207 -19.53 1.98 -5.27
C PRO A 207 -20.03 0.55 -5.07
N GLU A 208 -21.34 0.38 -4.86
CA GLU A 208 -21.95 -0.92 -4.52
C GLU A 208 -21.67 -2.01 -5.56
N VAL A 209 -21.55 -1.65 -6.84
CA VAL A 209 -21.19 -2.56 -7.94
C VAL A 209 -19.92 -3.36 -7.66
N VAL A 210 -18.95 -2.80 -6.92
CA VAL A 210 -17.69 -3.47 -6.59
C VAL A 210 -17.93 -4.75 -5.78
N SER A 211 -18.99 -4.81 -4.97
CA SER A 211 -19.35 -6.01 -4.21
C SER A 211 -19.67 -7.22 -5.11
N GLN A 212 -20.10 -6.98 -6.35
CA GLN A 212 -20.42 -8.04 -7.30
C GLN A 212 -19.18 -8.86 -7.67
N PHE A 213 -17.98 -8.29 -7.57
CA PHE A 213 -16.74 -9.00 -7.85
C PHE A 213 -16.50 -10.19 -6.92
N ALA A 214 -16.99 -10.14 -5.67
CA ALA A 214 -16.90 -11.27 -4.74
C ALA A 214 -17.77 -12.47 -5.15
N ASN A 215 -18.79 -12.24 -5.98
CA ASN A 215 -19.72 -13.28 -6.44
C ASN A 215 -19.30 -13.91 -7.77
N LEU A 216 -18.21 -13.45 -8.39
CA LEU A 216 -17.75 -13.99 -9.66
C LEU A 216 -17.27 -15.43 -9.49
N PRO A 217 -17.59 -16.35 -10.43
CA PRO A 217 -17.15 -17.73 -10.32
C PRO A 217 -15.66 -17.89 -10.64
N ARG A 218 -15.08 -16.99 -11.45
CA ARG A 218 -13.69 -17.03 -11.94
C ARG A 218 -13.29 -15.70 -12.58
N GLY A 219 -12.00 -15.55 -12.88
CA GLY A 219 -11.44 -14.44 -13.64
C GLY A 219 -10.58 -13.51 -12.80
N LEU A 220 -10.07 -12.44 -13.40
CA LEU A 220 -9.13 -11.50 -12.78
C LEU A 220 -9.83 -10.18 -12.42
N VAL A 221 -9.72 -9.76 -11.16
CA VAL A 221 -10.18 -8.45 -10.67
C VAL A 221 -8.99 -7.68 -10.11
N LEU A 222 -8.81 -6.45 -10.57
CA LEU A 222 -7.68 -5.62 -10.19
C LEU A 222 -8.15 -4.44 -9.34
N VAL A 223 -7.50 -4.23 -8.20
CA VAL A 223 -7.68 -3.02 -7.38
C VAL A 223 -6.39 -2.22 -7.46
N THR A 224 -6.45 -1.03 -8.03
CA THR A 224 -5.26 -0.23 -8.35
C THR A 224 -5.31 1.16 -7.73
N GLY A 225 -4.20 1.88 -7.79
CA GLY A 225 -4.03 3.22 -7.24
C GLY A 225 -2.70 3.38 -6.50
N PRO A 226 -2.31 4.60 -6.13
CA PRO A 226 -1.04 4.84 -5.46
C PRO A 226 -0.97 4.18 -4.06
N THR A 227 0.23 4.18 -3.47
CA THR A 227 0.40 3.75 -2.08
C THR A 227 -0.50 4.54 -1.14
N GLY A 228 -1.18 3.84 -0.23
CA GLY A 228 -2.09 4.46 0.73
C GLY A 228 -3.45 4.89 0.16
N SER A 229 -3.85 4.41 -1.02
CA SER A 229 -5.17 4.69 -1.60
C SER A 229 -6.32 3.82 -1.07
N GLY A 230 -6.04 2.83 -0.22
CA GLY A 230 -7.06 1.93 0.35
C GLY A 230 -7.24 0.60 -0.40
N LYS A 231 -6.30 0.22 -1.28
CA LYS A 231 -6.35 -1.05 -2.05
C LYS A 231 -6.51 -2.28 -1.15
N SER A 232 -5.60 -2.45 -0.19
CA SER A 232 -5.60 -3.59 0.74
C SER A 232 -6.89 -3.63 1.58
N THR A 233 -7.41 -2.46 2.00
CA THR A 233 -8.69 -2.37 2.73
C THR A 233 -9.89 -2.80 1.87
N THR A 234 -9.90 -2.44 0.59
CA THR A 234 -10.94 -2.87 -0.35
C THR A 234 -10.89 -4.37 -0.61
N LEU A 235 -9.68 -4.89 -0.81
CA LEU A 235 -9.46 -6.31 -1.05
C LEU A 235 -9.82 -7.15 0.18
N ALA A 236 -9.44 -6.70 1.38
CA ALA A 236 -9.87 -7.33 2.61
C ALA A 236 -11.40 -7.36 2.71
N ALA A 237 -12.10 -6.27 2.39
CA ALA A 237 -13.56 -6.24 2.38
C ALA A 237 -14.17 -7.21 1.36
N LEU A 238 -13.59 -7.34 0.15
CA LEU A 238 -14.04 -8.29 -0.86
C LEU A 238 -13.80 -9.74 -0.44
N ILE A 239 -12.61 -10.05 0.06
CA ILE A 239 -12.28 -11.38 0.59
C ILE A 239 -13.17 -11.75 1.78
N ASP A 240 -13.50 -10.78 2.65
CA ASP A 240 -14.41 -11.02 3.76
C ASP A 240 -15.85 -11.33 3.29
N ILE A 241 -16.30 -10.70 2.20
CA ILE A 241 -17.58 -11.06 1.55
C ILE A 241 -17.53 -12.48 1.02
N VAL A 242 -16.48 -12.86 0.26
CA VAL A 242 -16.29 -14.24 -0.23
C VAL A 242 -16.35 -15.21 0.94
N ASN A 243 -15.53 -14.98 1.97
CA ASN A 243 -15.43 -15.83 3.15
C ASN A 243 -16.74 -15.98 3.93
N SER A 244 -17.59 -14.94 3.93
CA SER A 244 -18.87 -14.94 4.64
C SER A 244 -20.01 -15.56 3.82
N THR A 245 -19.89 -15.63 2.50
CA THR A 245 -21.00 -15.98 1.60
C THR A 245 -20.80 -17.29 0.84
N ARG A 246 -19.55 -17.73 0.63
CA ARG A 246 -19.17 -18.89 -0.19
C ARG A 246 -18.54 -20.00 0.67
N THR A 247 -18.39 -21.19 0.11
CA THR A 247 -17.77 -22.36 0.76
C THR A 247 -16.53 -22.77 -0.01
N ASP A 248 -15.59 -21.83 -0.06
CA ASP A 248 -14.44 -21.86 -0.97
C ASP A 248 -13.14 -22.00 -0.16
N HIS A 249 -12.06 -22.41 -0.83
CA HIS A 249 -10.69 -22.26 -0.33
C HIS A 249 -10.09 -20.95 -0.85
N ILE A 250 -9.79 -20.04 0.09
CA ILE A 250 -9.19 -18.74 -0.17
C ILE A 250 -7.71 -18.80 0.19
N MET A 251 -6.84 -18.48 -0.77
CA MET A 251 -5.40 -18.42 -0.59
C MET A 251 -4.88 -17.01 -0.84
N THR A 252 -4.21 -16.40 0.13
CA THR A 252 -3.57 -15.08 -0.03
C THR A 252 -2.06 -15.20 -0.01
N VAL A 253 -1.39 -14.41 -0.84
CA VAL A 253 0.07 -14.20 -0.83
C VAL A 253 0.32 -12.71 -0.71
N GLU A 254 0.95 -12.29 0.38
CA GLU A 254 1.06 -10.87 0.78
C GLU A 254 2.47 -10.52 1.28
N ASP A 255 2.83 -9.24 1.29
CA ASP A 255 4.16 -8.74 1.68
C ASP A 255 4.07 -7.35 2.35
N PRO A 256 3.85 -7.27 3.69
CA PRO A 256 3.42 -8.34 4.58
C PRO A 256 1.89 -8.51 4.61
N ILE A 257 1.37 -9.45 5.42
CA ILE A 257 -0.08 -9.63 5.60
C ILE A 257 -0.69 -8.43 6.34
N GLU A 258 -1.56 -7.66 5.66
CA GLU A 258 -2.18 -6.47 6.24
C GLU A 258 -3.45 -6.78 7.05
N PHE A 259 -4.31 -7.69 6.61
CA PHE A 259 -5.55 -8.00 7.33
C PHE A 259 -5.61 -9.49 7.66
N LEU A 260 -5.93 -9.85 8.90
CA LEU A 260 -6.14 -11.25 9.26
C LEU A 260 -7.59 -11.64 9.00
N HIS A 261 -7.77 -12.67 8.19
CA HIS A 261 -9.07 -13.26 7.92
C HIS A 261 -9.23 -14.56 8.72
N ARG A 262 -10.16 -14.56 9.68
CA ARG A 262 -10.57 -15.79 10.35
C ARG A 262 -11.45 -16.62 9.43
N ASN A 263 -11.38 -17.94 9.56
CA ASN A 263 -12.29 -18.85 8.85
C ASN A 263 -13.75 -18.52 9.21
N LYS A 264 -14.61 -18.41 8.19
CA LYS A 264 -16.07 -18.26 8.35
C LYS A 264 -16.77 -19.43 7.64
N LYS A 265 -17.33 -19.21 6.45
CA LYS A 265 -17.86 -20.29 5.60
C LYS A 265 -16.78 -20.86 4.67
N SER A 266 -15.78 -20.07 4.33
CA SER A 266 -14.59 -20.49 3.59
C SER A 266 -13.43 -20.83 4.52
N LEU A 267 -12.51 -21.64 4.00
CA LEU A 267 -11.17 -21.83 4.57
C LEU A 267 -10.25 -20.74 4.04
N VAL A 268 -9.55 -20.03 4.92
CA VAL A 268 -8.60 -18.97 4.54
C VAL A 268 -7.19 -19.35 4.96
N HIS A 269 -6.27 -19.40 4.00
CA HIS A 269 -4.84 -19.51 4.22
C HIS A 269 -4.16 -18.24 3.71
N GLN A 270 -3.37 -17.61 4.59
CA GLN A 270 -2.59 -16.41 4.25
C GLN A 270 -1.11 -16.73 4.36
N ARG A 271 -0.34 -16.35 3.33
CA ARG A 271 1.10 -16.60 3.26
C ARG A 271 1.85 -15.29 3.10
N GLU A 272 2.75 -15.02 4.03
CA GLU A 272 3.62 -13.84 4.01
C GLU A 272 4.94 -14.15 3.28
N VAL A 273 5.30 -13.29 2.32
CA VAL A 273 6.59 -13.35 1.62
C VAL A 273 7.73 -13.04 2.60
N GLY A 274 8.78 -13.85 2.55
CA GLY A 274 9.91 -13.80 3.48
C GLY A 274 9.71 -14.61 4.76
N ARG A 275 8.48 -15.06 5.06
CA ARG A 275 8.17 -15.85 6.27
C ARG A 275 7.59 -17.23 5.94
N ASP A 276 6.50 -17.29 5.18
CA ASP A 276 5.79 -18.52 4.80
C ASP A 276 6.12 -18.99 3.37
N THR A 277 6.77 -18.12 2.60
CA THR A 277 7.22 -18.36 1.23
C THR A 277 8.41 -17.47 0.91
N GLN A 278 9.29 -17.90 -0.01
CA GLN A 278 10.48 -17.13 -0.37
C GLN A 278 10.17 -15.93 -1.28
N SER A 279 9.16 -16.07 -2.14
CA SER A 279 8.76 -15.04 -3.10
C SER A 279 7.29 -15.22 -3.54
N PHE A 280 6.73 -14.20 -4.20
CA PHE A 280 5.43 -14.29 -4.87
C PHE A 280 5.42 -15.41 -5.92
N SER A 281 6.40 -15.43 -6.82
CA SER A 281 6.54 -16.47 -7.85
C SER A 281 6.55 -17.89 -7.27
N SER A 282 7.37 -18.11 -6.22
CA SER A 282 7.47 -19.40 -5.55
C SER A 282 6.12 -19.79 -4.94
N ALA A 283 5.45 -18.87 -4.25
CA ALA A 283 4.14 -19.13 -3.68
C ALA A 283 3.13 -19.52 -4.77
N LEU A 284 2.99 -18.70 -5.81
CA LEU A 284 1.98 -18.86 -6.85
C LEU A 284 2.16 -20.14 -7.65
N LYS A 285 3.41 -20.56 -7.90
CA LYS A 285 3.72 -21.86 -8.53
C LYS A 285 3.14 -23.04 -7.76
N HIS A 286 3.10 -22.95 -6.43
CA HIS A 286 2.56 -24.00 -5.56
C HIS A 286 1.07 -23.83 -5.27
N VAL A 287 0.56 -22.59 -5.25
CA VAL A 287 -0.85 -22.26 -4.98
C VAL A 287 -1.79 -23.03 -5.92
N LEU A 288 -1.47 -23.15 -7.21
CA LEU A 288 -2.31 -23.90 -8.17
C LEU A 288 -2.45 -25.40 -7.88
N ARG A 289 -1.64 -25.96 -6.96
CA ARG A 289 -1.72 -27.36 -6.50
C ARG A 289 -2.28 -27.49 -5.08
N GLN A 290 -2.68 -26.39 -4.48
CA GLN A 290 -3.23 -26.33 -3.13
C GLN A 290 -4.76 -26.30 -3.15
N ASP A 291 -5.38 -26.60 -4.29
CA ASP A 291 -6.84 -26.61 -4.48
C ASP A 291 -7.53 -25.28 -4.06
N PRO A 292 -7.04 -24.10 -4.48
CA PRO A 292 -7.71 -22.84 -4.17
C PRO A 292 -8.90 -22.62 -5.12
N ASP A 293 -9.93 -21.93 -4.65
CA ASP A 293 -10.99 -21.36 -5.49
C ASP A 293 -10.76 -19.87 -5.74
N VAL A 294 -10.27 -19.17 -4.71
CA VAL A 294 -10.00 -17.73 -4.72
C VAL A 294 -8.55 -17.47 -4.34
N ILE A 295 -7.85 -16.67 -5.15
CA ILE A 295 -6.45 -16.32 -4.94
C ILE A 295 -6.32 -14.80 -4.80
N LEU A 296 -5.73 -14.34 -3.72
CA LEU A 296 -5.31 -12.93 -3.53
C LEU A 296 -3.80 -12.82 -3.71
N ILE A 297 -3.38 -11.95 -4.63
CA ILE A 297 -1.98 -11.63 -4.88
C ILE A 297 -1.74 -10.19 -4.46
N GLY A 298 -0.90 -9.98 -3.44
CA GLY A 298 -0.64 -8.66 -2.86
C GLY A 298 -0.32 -7.61 -3.92
N GLU A 299 0.57 -7.90 -4.86
CA GLU A 299 0.93 -6.99 -5.95
C GLU A 299 1.43 -7.75 -7.20
N LEU A 300 1.10 -7.24 -8.39
CA LEU A 300 1.63 -7.72 -9.67
C LEU A 300 2.85 -6.88 -10.09
N ARG A 301 4.04 -7.26 -9.63
CA ARG A 301 5.29 -6.50 -9.89
C ARG A 301 6.02 -6.93 -11.16
N ASP A 302 6.21 -8.24 -11.31
CA ASP A 302 7.07 -8.84 -12.34
C ASP A 302 6.28 -9.74 -13.30
N LEU A 303 6.93 -10.07 -14.42
CA LEU A 303 6.35 -10.87 -15.50
C LEU A 303 5.89 -12.25 -15.01
N GLU A 304 6.64 -12.88 -14.11
CA GLU A 304 6.34 -14.24 -13.62
C GLU A 304 5.07 -14.25 -12.76
N THR A 305 4.95 -13.28 -11.85
CA THR A 305 3.77 -13.07 -11.01
C THR A 305 2.55 -12.75 -11.85
N ILE A 306 2.67 -11.83 -12.82
CA ILE A 306 1.58 -11.47 -13.75
C ILE A 306 1.14 -12.70 -14.57
N SER A 307 2.10 -13.44 -15.12
CA SER A 307 1.80 -14.64 -15.94
C SER A 307 1.05 -15.68 -15.12
N THR A 308 1.49 -15.93 -13.89
CA THR A 308 0.84 -16.92 -13.02
C THR A 308 -0.57 -16.47 -12.62
N ALA A 309 -0.77 -15.18 -12.36
CA ALA A 309 -2.10 -14.63 -12.09
C ALA A 309 -3.06 -14.80 -13.28
N LEU A 310 -2.59 -14.52 -14.50
CA LEU A 310 -3.37 -14.71 -15.72
C LEU A 310 -3.71 -16.18 -15.96
N THR A 311 -2.74 -17.09 -15.80
CA THR A 311 -2.98 -18.53 -15.89
C THR A 311 -3.97 -19.02 -14.84
N ALA A 312 -3.87 -18.55 -13.60
CA ALA A 312 -4.82 -18.90 -12.54
C ALA A 312 -6.24 -18.46 -12.90
N ALA A 313 -6.41 -17.21 -13.36
CA ALA A 313 -7.70 -16.69 -13.80
C ALA A 313 -8.27 -17.46 -15.00
N GLU A 314 -7.43 -17.83 -15.97
CA GLU A 314 -7.82 -18.61 -17.15
C GLU A 314 -8.23 -20.04 -16.81
N THR A 315 -7.56 -20.66 -15.84
CA THR A 315 -7.83 -22.03 -15.38
C THR A 315 -9.03 -22.14 -14.44
N GLY A 316 -9.74 -21.02 -14.21
CA GLY A 316 -11.05 -21.04 -13.58
C GLY A 316 -11.09 -20.56 -12.14
N HIS A 317 -10.00 -20.00 -11.62
CA HIS A 317 -9.92 -19.40 -10.29
C HIS A 317 -10.44 -17.96 -10.32
N LEU A 318 -10.94 -17.46 -9.20
CA LEU A 318 -11.15 -16.03 -8.99
C LEU A 318 -9.88 -15.41 -8.41
N VAL A 319 -9.24 -14.53 -9.16
CA VAL A 319 -7.98 -13.90 -8.78
C VAL A 319 -8.20 -12.43 -8.49
N PHE A 320 -7.79 -11.99 -7.31
CA PHE A 320 -7.70 -10.60 -6.92
C PHE A 320 -6.24 -10.18 -6.88
N ALA A 321 -5.91 -9.01 -7.43
CA ALA A 321 -4.55 -8.49 -7.32
C ALA A 321 -4.48 -6.96 -7.32
N THR A 322 -3.32 -6.41 -6.95
CA THR A 322 -3.08 -4.96 -7.03
C THR A 322 -2.00 -4.55 -8.01
N LEU A 323 -2.14 -3.32 -8.51
CA LEU A 323 -1.09 -2.55 -9.18
C LEU A 323 -1.11 -1.11 -8.65
N HIS A 324 -0.08 -0.32 -8.98
CA HIS A 324 0.01 1.10 -8.59
C HIS A 324 -0.40 2.09 -9.68
N THR A 325 -0.97 1.61 -10.78
CA THR A 325 -1.53 2.43 -11.86
C THR A 325 -2.74 3.22 -11.37
N GLN A 326 -2.98 4.37 -12.00
CA GLN A 326 -4.00 5.32 -11.51
C GLN A 326 -5.29 5.29 -12.31
N ASP A 327 -5.32 4.56 -13.44
CA ASP A 327 -6.48 4.42 -14.30
C ASP A 327 -6.59 3.04 -14.96
N ALA A 328 -7.78 2.72 -15.46
CA ALA A 328 -8.07 1.39 -16.00
C ALA A 328 -7.31 1.09 -17.29
N ALA A 329 -7.13 2.08 -18.18
CA ALA A 329 -6.43 1.89 -19.45
C ALA A 329 -4.92 1.66 -19.21
N GLN A 330 -4.30 2.48 -18.37
CA GLN A 330 -2.91 2.34 -17.93
C GLN A 330 -2.69 1.02 -17.19
N THR A 331 -3.66 0.55 -16.42
CA THR A 331 -3.58 -0.77 -15.76
C THR A 331 -3.45 -1.89 -16.79
N ILE A 332 -4.27 -1.85 -17.85
CA ILE A 332 -4.23 -2.82 -18.94
C ILE A 332 -2.90 -2.73 -19.69
N ASP A 333 -2.47 -1.53 -20.08
CA ASP A 333 -1.22 -1.34 -20.81
C ASP A 333 -0.01 -1.77 -19.96
N ARG A 334 0.01 -1.47 -18.65
CA ARG A 334 1.07 -1.92 -17.73
C ARG A 334 1.20 -3.44 -17.68
N ILE A 335 0.09 -4.18 -17.66
CA ILE A 335 0.11 -5.65 -17.68
C ILE A 335 0.68 -6.19 -19.00
N ILE A 336 0.43 -5.50 -20.11
CA ILE A 336 0.89 -5.94 -21.43
C ILE A 336 2.36 -5.57 -21.65
N ASP A 337 2.76 -4.37 -21.23
CA ASP A 337 4.08 -3.79 -21.52
C ASP A 337 5.24 -4.45 -20.78
N VAL A 338 4.97 -5.25 -19.73
CA VAL A 338 6.01 -6.08 -19.10
C VAL A 338 6.45 -7.24 -20.01
N TYR A 339 5.63 -7.62 -21.00
CA TYR A 339 5.93 -8.71 -21.92
C TYR A 339 6.73 -8.23 -23.13
N PRO A 340 7.64 -9.09 -23.65
CA PRO A 340 8.30 -8.84 -24.93
C PRO A 340 7.29 -8.59 -26.06
N PRO A 341 7.59 -7.72 -27.06
CA PRO A 341 6.63 -7.32 -28.10
C PRO A 341 5.97 -8.48 -28.86
N HIS A 342 6.68 -9.60 -29.06
CA HIS A 342 6.16 -10.77 -29.77
C HIS A 342 5.09 -11.54 -28.98
N GLN A 343 4.99 -11.36 -27.66
CA GLN A 343 3.99 -12.01 -26.81
C GLN A 343 2.78 -11.11 -26.54
N GLN A 344 2.90 -9.79 -26.72
CA GLN A 344 1.87 -8.84 -26.30
C GLN A 344 0.50 -9.07 -26.95
N MET A 345 0.44 -9.52 -28.21
CA MET A 345 -0.84 -9.84 -28.87
C MET A 345 -1.56 -11.02 -28.18
N GLN A 346 -0.80 -12.05 -27.79
CA GLN A 346 -1.34 -13.19 -27.06
C GLN A 346 -1.84 -12.75 -25.69
N ILE A 347 -1.06 -11.94 -24.97
CA ILE A 347 -1.43 -11.43 -23.64
C ILE A 347 -2.65 -10.52 -23.71
N ARG A 348 -2.79 -9.68 -24.74
CA ARG A 348 -4.03 -8.89 -24.99
C ARG A 348 -5.25 -9.81 -25.11
N SER A 349 -5.11 -10.91 -25.85
CA SER A 349 -6.20 -11.87 -26.06
C SER A 349 -6.57 -12.62 -24.78
N GLN A 350 -5.57 -13.03 -24.00
CA GLN A 350 -5.73 -13.70 -22.72
C GLN A 350 -6.36 -12.76 -21.68
N LEU A 351 -5.85 -11.54 -21.54
CA LEU A 351 -6.37 -10.52 -20.62
C LEU A 351 -7.82 -10.15 -20.99
N ALA A 352 -8.12 -9.99 -22.28
CA ALA A 352 -9.48 -9.72 -22.76
C ALA A 352 -10.49 -10.85 -22.49
N SER A 353 -10.01 -12.04 -22.13
CA SER A 353 -10.84 -13.21 -21.84
C SER A 353 -10.94 -13.50 -20.34
N THR A 354 -9.95 -13.06 -19.55
CA THR A 354 -9.84 -13.36 -18.12
C THR A 354 -10.24 -12.19 -17.22
N LEU A 355 -9.96 -10.94 -17.62
CA LEU A 355 -10.28 -9.74 -16.85
C LEU A 355 -11.79 -9.62 -16.62
N GLN A 356 -12.20 -9.32 -15.39
CA GLN A 356 -13.60 -9.13 -15.00
C GLN A 356 -13.89 -7.67 -14.60
N GLY A 357 -12.91 -6.98 -14.03
CA GLY A 357 -13.03 -5.56 -13.72
C GLY A 357 -11.77 -4.96 -13.13
N ILE A 358 -11.73 -3.62 -13.13
CA ILE A 358 -10.64 -2.82 -12.55
C ILE A 358 -11.26 -1.74 -11.68
N VAL A 359 -10.74 -1.57 -10.46
CA VAL A 359 -11.13 -0.52 -9.52
C VAL A 359 -9.91 0.34 -9.20
N CYS A 360 -9.83 1.53 -9.79
CA CYS A 360 -8.71 2.46 -9.53
C CYS A 360 -9.11 3.45 -8.45
N GLN A 361 -8.34 3.52 -7.36
CA GLN A 361 -8.73 4.23 -6.14
C GLN A 361 -7.80 5.39 -5.80
N THR A 362 -8.38 6.44 -5.24
CA THR A 362 -7.66 7.51 -4.56
C THR A 362 -8.44 7.95 -3.32
N LEU A 363 -7.74 8.49 -2.32
CA LEU A 363 -8.38 9.02 -1.11
C LEU A 363 -8.51 10.54 -1.20
N VAL A 364 -9.70 11.03 -0.90
CA VAL A 364 -10.05 12.45 -0.92
C VAL A 364 -10.44 12.89 0.49
N LYS A 365 -10.04 14.09 0.90
CA LYS A 365 -10.43 14.67 2.19
C LYS A 365 -11.95 14.91 2.20
N ARG A 366 -12.60 14.58 3.31
CA ARG A 366 -14.03 14.86 3.50
C ARG A 366 -14.27 16.36 3.65
N ALA A 367 -15.44 16.84 3.23
CA ALA A 367 -15.86 18.24 3.41
C ALA A 367 -15.91 18.64 4.91
N THR A 368 -16.10 17.66 5.80
CA THR A 368 -16.07 17.85 7.26
C THR A 368 -14.69 18.23 7.81
N GLY A 369 -13.63 18.10 7.02
CA GLY A 369 -12.24 18.28 7.46
C GLY A 369 -11.66 17.10 8.24
N VAL A 370 -12.48 16.12 8.63
CA VAL A 370 -12.06 14.94 9.40
C VAL A 370 -12.14 13.69 8.55
N GLY A 371 -11.01 12.99 8.41
CA GLY A 371 -10.91 11.73 7.68
C GLY A 371 -10.95 11.88 6.16
N ARG A 372 -11.06 10.72 5.49
CA ARG A 372 -11.00 10.59 4.03
C ARG A 372 -12.13 9.70 3.52
N VAL A 373 -12.46 9.83 2.24
CA VAL A 373 -13.36 8.96 1.50
C VAL A 373 -12.67 8.45 0.24
N VAL A 374 -13.04 7.27 -0.22
CA VAL A 374 -12.57 6.72 -1.50
C VAL A 374 -13.27 7.44 -2.64
N ALA A 375 -12.50 7.93 -3.61
CA ALA A 375 -12.97 8.19 -4.97
C ALA A 375 -12.41 7.08 -5.87
N ALA A 376 -13.26 6.49 -6.68
CA ALA A 376 -12.94 5.31 -7.46
C ALA A 376 -13.42 5.44 -8.90
N GLU A 377 -12.55 5.04 -9.82
CA GLU A 377 -12.91 4.64 -11.18
C GLU A 377 -13.19 3.14 -11.21
N VAL A 378 -14.29 2.73 -11.83
CA VAL A 378 -14.72 1.33 -11.91
C VAL A 378 -14.95 0.95 -13.36
N LEU A 379 -14.10 0.06 -13.88
CA LEU A 379 -14.27 -0.60 -15.17
C LEU A 379 -14.89 -1.98 -14.95
N MET A 380 -15.99 -2.26 -15.63
CA MET A 380 -16.59 -3.60 -15.70
C MET A 380 -16.22 -4.21 -17.05
N MET A 381 -15.88 -5.50 -17.08
CA MET A 381 -15.56 -6.14 -18.36
C MET A 381 -16.82 -6.35 -19.20
N THR A 382 -16.76 -5.98 -20.48
CA THR A 382 -17.82 -6.22 -21.47
C THR A 382 -17.23 -6.71 -22.78
N PRO A 383 -18.03 -7.29 -23.71
CA PRO A 383 -17.54 -7.65 -25.03
C PRO A 383 -16.88 -6.47 -25.78
N ALA A 384 -17.41 -5.25 -25.61
CA ALA A 384 -16.84 -4.05 -26.22
C ALA A 384 -15.46 -3.71 -25.64
N ILE A 385 -15.31 -3.71 -24.30
CA ILE A 385 -14.01 -3.51 -23.65
C ILE A 385 -13.01 -4.61 -24.06
N GLY A 386 -13.45 -5.88 -24.10
CA GLY A 386 -12.60 -6.98 -24.57
C GLY A 386 -12.10 -6.79 -25.99
N ASN A 387 -12.92 -6.29 -26.91
CA ASN A 387 -12.48 -5.98 -28.26
C ASN A 387 -11.48 -4.82 -28.30
N LEU A 388 -11.69 -3.76 -27.52
CA LEU A 388 -10.71 -2.68 -27.40
C LEU A 388 -9.34 -3.18 -26.91
N ILE A 389 -9.32 -4.10 -25.95
CA ILE A 389 -8.08 -4.70 -25.44
C ILE A 389 -7.40 -5.54 -26.53
N ARG A 390 -8.14 -6.42 -27.22
CA ARG A 390 -7.61 -7.27 -28.30
C ARG A 390 -7.01 -6.45 -29.45
N GLU A 391 -7.67 -5.36 -29.82
CA GLU A 391 -7.24 -4.47 -30.92
C GLU A 391 -6.19 -3.44 -30.49
N GLY A 392 -5.80 -3.40 -29.22
CA GLY A 392 -4.84 -2.42 -28.71
C GLY A 392 -5.34 -0.97 -28.67
N LYS A 393 -6.67 -0.78 -28.57
CA LYS A 393 -7.34 0.52 -28.53
C LYS A 393 -7.67 0.95 -27.09
N THR A 394 -6.73 0.76 -26.16
CA THR A 394 -6.92 1.06 -24.73
C THR A 394 -7.25 2.52 -24.46
N PHE A 395 -6.76 3.44 -25.30
CA PHE A 395 -7.10 4.86 -25.25
C PHE A 395 -8.60 5.18 -25.41
N GLN A 396 -9.40 4.25 -25.96
CA GLN A 396 -10.86 4.42 -26.10
C GLN A 396 -11.64 3.95 -24.86
N ILE A 397 -11.00 3.29 -23.89
CA ILE A 397 -11.66 2.72 -22.72
C ILE A 397 -12.33 3.81 -21.88
N GLY A 398 -11.70 4.98 -21.71
CA GLY A 398 -12.29 6.09 -20.95
C GLY A 398 -13.65 6.52 -21.51
N SER A 399 -13.77 6.66 -22.84
CA SER A 399 -15.03 6.99 -23.51
C SER A 399 -16.06 5.86 -23.38
N ALA A 400 -15.62 4.60 -23.50
CA ALA A 400 -16.50 3.45 -23.30
C ALA A 400 -17.07 3.41 -21.88
N MET A 401 -16.24 3.69 -20.86
CA MET A 401 -16.67 3.77 -19.46
C MET A 401 -17.69 4.87 -19.22
N GLN A 402 -17.53 6.05 -19.82
CA GLN A 402 -18.51 7.14 -19.71
C GLN A 402 -19.90 6.70 -20.18
N SER A 403 -19.97 5.90 -21.27
CA SER A 403 -21.22 5.33 -21.78
C SER A 403 -21.71 4.09 -21.00
N GLY A 404 -20.83 3.45 -20.23
CA GLY A 404 -21.08 2.19 -19.52
C GLY A 404 -21.74 2.34 -18.14
N ARG A 405 -22.27 3.52 -17.78
CA ARG A 405 -22.82 3.78 -16.44
C ARG A 405 -23.94 2.83 -16.04
N ALA A 406 -24.79 2.43 -16.99
CA ALA A 406 -25.86 1.45 -16.75
C ALA A 406 -25.34 0.05 -16.39
N GLN A 407 -24.09 -0.27 -16.74
CA GLN A 407 -23.41 -1.53 -16.41
C GLN A 407 -22.59 -1.39 -15.12
N GLY A 408 -22.72 -0.28 -14.40
CA GLY A 408 -21.98 0.02 -13.18
C GLY A 408 -20.58 0.57 -13.41
N MET A 409 -20.23 0.95 -14.64
CA MET A 409 -18.96 1.66 -14.89
C MET A 409 -19.04 3.11 -14.39
N SER A 410 -17.92 3.63 -13.94
CA SER A 410 -17.78 5.05 -13.63
C SER A 410 -16.35 5.51 -13.83
N THR A 411 -16.16 6.66 -14.44
CA THR A 411 -14.83 7.31 -14.45
C THR A 411 -14.55 7.95 -13.10
N LEU A 412 -13.27 8.20 -12.80
CA LEU A 412 -12.89 8.90 -11.56
C LEU A 412 -13.62 10.26 -11.44
N ASP A 413 -13.65 11.03 -12.53
CA ASP A 413 -14.26 12.36 -12.57
C ASP A 413 -15.78 12.34 -12.36
N GLN A 414 -16.47 11.30 -12.86
CA GLN A 414 -17.90 11.11 -12.60
C GLN A 414 -18.15 10.84 -11.12
N HIS A 415 -17.37 9.96 -10.50
CA HIS A 415 -17.54 9.65 -9.08
C HIS A 415 -17.13 10.83 -8.18
N LEU A 416 -16.08 11.59 -8.55
CA LEU A 416 -15.74 12.84 -7.85
C LEU A 416 -16.90 13.85 -7.90
N ALA A 417 -17.53 14.03 -9.07
CA ALA A 417 -18.71 14.90 -9.19
C ALA A 417 -19.88 14.40 -8.34
N ASP A 418 -20.14 13.08 -8.31
CA ASP A 418 -21.16 12.47 -7.45
C ASP A 418 -20.88 12.74 -5.96
N LEU A 419 -19.62 12.63 -5.52
CA LEU A 419 -19.22 12.91 -4.14
C LEU A 419 -19.34 14.41 -3.77
N VAL A 420 -19.04 15.32 -4.69
CA VAL A 420 -19.27 16.77 -4.50
C VAL A 420 -20.76 17.05 -4.41
N ASN A 421 -21.56 16.50 -5.33
CA ASN A 421 -23.01 16.70 -5.36
C ASN A 421 -23.68 16.20 -4.06
N ALA A 422 -23.22 15.07 -3.53
CA ALA A 422 -23.63 14.55 -2.23
C ALA A 422 -23.17 15.40 -1.03
N GLY A 423 -22.22 16.33 -1.22
CA GLY A 423 -21.63 17.14 -0.15
C GLY A 423 -20.61 16.37 0.70
N THR A 424 -20.16 15.21 0.24
CA THR A 424 -19.18 14.36 0.96
C THR A 424 -17.79 14.96 0.91
N ILE A 425 -17.44 15.62 -0.19
CA ILE A 425 -16.16 16.30 -0.42
C ILE A 425 -16.41 17.73 -0.91
N SER A 426 -15.44 18.61 -0.70
CA SER A 426 -15.48 19.97 -1.26
C SER A 426 -15.17 19.96 -2.76
N ARG A 427 -15.63 20.98 -3.48
CA ARG A 427 -15.27 21.16 -4.90
C ARG A 427 -13.76 21.27 -5.10
N GLN A 428 -13.05 21.98 -4.22
CA GLN A 428 -11.60 22.09 -4.27
C GLN A 428 -10.91 20.73 -4.12
N SER A 429 -11.33 19.92 -3.16
CA SER A 429 -10.74 18.57 -2.95
C SER A 429 -10.98 17.65 -4.15
N ALA A 430 -12.08 17.84 -4.89
CA ALA A 430 -12.32 17.13 -6.14
C ALA A 430 -11.39 17.60 -7.27
N ILE A 431 -11.18 18.91 -7.40
CA ILE A 431 -10.26 19.51 -8.40
C ILE A 431 -8.84 18.97 -8.22
N ASP A 432 -8.36 18.85 -6.98
CA ASP A 432 -7.02 18.33 -6.66
C ASP A 432 -6.79 16.86 -7.11
N LYS A 433 -7.85 16.14 -7.48
CA LYS A 433 -7.83 14.72 -7.84
C LYS A 433 -8.40 14.41 -9.22
N ALA A 434 -9.06 15.37 -9.86
CA ALA A 434 -9.70 15.19 -11.15
C ALA A 434 -8.68 15.01 -12.28
N ARG A 435 -9.04 14.22 -13.30
CA ARG A 435 -8.26 14.09 -14.53
C ARG A 435 -8.70 15.13 -15.55
N ASP A 436 -10.01 15.30 -15.75
CA ASP A 436 -10.60 16.37 -16.56
C ASP A 436 -11.47 17.27 -15.67
N ILE A 437 -10.86 18.36 -15.19
CA ILE A 437 -11.51 19.36 -14.33
C ILE A 437 -12.73 20.00 -15.03
N ALA A 438 -12.65 20.20 -16.35
CA ALA A 438 -13.72 20.85 -17.11
C ALA A 438 -14.92 19.92 -17.27
N ALA A 439 -14.69 18.65 -17.61
CA ALA A 439 -15.74 17.65 -17.67
C ALA A 439 -16.37 17.41 -16.30
N MET A 440 -15.56 17.23 -15.25
CA MET A 440 -16.04 17.08 -13.88
C MET A 440 -16.91 18.28 -13.46
N SER A 441 -16.44 19.51 -13.70
CA SER A 441 -17.17 20.73 -13.32
C SER A 441 -18.54 20.84 -13.98
N ARG A 442 -18.71 20.35 -15.21
CA ARG A 442 -20.02 20.32 -15.89
C ARG A 442 -20.99 19.31 -15.26
N MET A 443 -20.50 18.29 -14.56
CA MET A 443 -21.31 17.29 -13.87
C MET A 443 -21.67 17.70 -12.43
N ILE A 444 -21.01 18.71 -11.88
CA ILE A 444 -21.31 19.25 -10.56
C ILE A 444 -22.55 20.14 -10.68
N THR A 445 -23.60 19.76 -9.97
CA THR A 445 -24.88 20.48 -9.89
C THR A 445 -25.03 21.24 -8.57
N ARG A 446 -24.25 20.86 -7.55
CA ARG A 446 -24.23 21.53 -6.25
C ARG A 446 -23.58 22.92 -6.37
N VAL A 447 -24.30 23.93 -5.90
CA VAL A 447 -23.81 25.31 -5.78
C VAL A 447 -23.35 25.51 -4.34
N ASP A 448 -22.06 25.77 -4.14
CA ASP A 448 -21.53 26.10 -2.81
C ASP A 448 -21.99 27.52 -2.44
N VAL A 449 -22.83 27.65 -1.41
CA VAL A 449 -23.39 28.93 -0.94
C VAL A 449 -22.30 29.86 -0.36
N ALA A 450 -21.08 29.36 -0.15
CA ALA A 450 -19.99 30.09 0.50
C ALA A 450 -19.30 31.14 -0.39
N GLU A 451 -19.45 31.10 -1.72
CA GLU A 451 -18.81 32.09 -2.62
C GLU A 451 -19.62 33.39 -2.81
N GLN A 452 -20.85 33.48 -2.28
CA GLN A 452 -21.66 34.72 -2.35
C GLN A 452 -21.44 35.68 -1.16
N ALA A 453 -20.65 35.31 -0.16
CA ALA A 453 -20.44 36.17 1.02
C ALA A 453 -19.42 37.31 0.81
N ASP A 454 -18.66 37.31 -0.30
CA ASP A 454 -17.65 38.34 -0.59
C ASP A 454 -18.08 39.35 -1.68
N GLY A 455 -19.37 39.36 -2.04
CA GLY A 455 -19.95 40.23 -3.06
C GLY A 455 -20.99 41.20 -2.51
N SER A 456 -20.56 42.43 -2.23
CA SER A 456 -21.40 43.63 -2.04
C SER A 456 -22.21 43.79 -0.74
N PHE A 457 -21.56 44.33 0.30
CA PHE A 457 -22.24 45.27 1.19
C PHE A 457 -21.97 46.70 0.70
N GLY A 458 -22.71 47.08 -0.35
CA GLY A 458 -22.88 48.50 -0.70
C GLY A 458 -23.73 49.17 0.38
N SER A 459 -23.14 50.13 1.08
CA SER A 459 -23.78 50.94 2.11
C SER A 459 -24.99 51.69 1.55
N PHE A 460 -26.20 51.21 1.82
CA PHE A 460 -27.41 52.02 1.73
C PHE A 460 -27.70 52.66 3.09
N ALA A 461 -27.30 53.91 3.25
CA ALA A 461 -27.77 54.76 4.34
C ALA A 461 -29.20 55.24 4.03
N PRO A 462 -30.17 55.14 4.96
CA PRO A 462 -31.49 55.73 4.78
C PRO A 462 -31.45 57.25 5.02
N PRO A 463 -32.28 58.06 4.34
CA PRO A 463 -32.26 59.51 4.50
C PRO A 463 -32.86 59.92 5.85
N SER A 464 -32.12 60.75 6.58
CA SER A 464 -32.55 61.39 7.83
C SER A 464 -33.69 62.37 7.57
N LYS A 465 -34.87 62.07 8.13
CA LYS A 465 -35.93 63.07 8.33
C LYS A 465 -35.84 63.60 9.77
N THR A 466 -35.40 64.84 9.92
CA THR A 466 -35.78 65.70 11.05
C THR A 466 -35.79 67.15 10.58
N GLY A 467 -36.97 67.77 10.57
CA GLY A 467 -37.15 69.22 10.48
C GLY A 467 -37.44 69.81 11.87
N ASN A 468 -37.30 71.15 11.93
CA ASN A 468 -37.47 72.09 13.05
C ASN A 468 -36.33 72.03 14.10
N HIS A 469 -35.58 73.09 14.41
CA HIS A 469 -35.84 74.53 14.43
C HIS A 469 -34.66 75.35 13.89
#